data_AF-A0AAV8ZPW5-F1
#
_entry.id   AF-A0AAV8ZPW5-F1
#
_cell.length_a   1.000
_cell.length_b   1.000
_cell.length_c   1.000
_cell.angle_alpha   90.00
_cell.angle_beta   90.00
_cell.angle_gamma   90.00
#
_symmetry.space_group_name_H-M   'P 1'
#
loop_
_entity.id
_entity.type
_entity.pdbx_description
1 polymer ?
#
loop_
_entity_poly.entity_id
_entity_poly.type
_entity_poly.pdbx_seq_one_letter_code
_entity_poly.pdbx_strand_id
1 'polypeptide(L)'
;MAPSVVVRKGVKVVTALLIQELRKIMLGWDTQHKKRRFWIRNWIKRRNQYEVSETLLKELALEDKEGYKNHLRMFEEKFEQLLLKIGPKIQKQDTVMRKALCNNLE
;
A
#
# COMPACT_ATOMS: atom_id res chain seq x y z
N MET A 1 -33.59 8.82 56.60
CA MET A 1 -32.36 8.21 56.05
C MET A 1 -32.27 8.63 54.58
N ALA A 2 -31.40 9.59 54.22
CA ALA A 2 -31.59 10.43 53.02
C ALA A 2 -31.21 9.70 51.70
N PRO A 3 -32.20 9.33 50.85
CA PRO A 3 -31.95 8.61 49.59
C PRO A 3 -31.11 9.41 48.58
N SER A 4 -31.04 10.74 48.72
CA SER A 4 -30.35 11.64 47.78
C SER A 4 -28.83 11.49 47.74
N VAL A 5 -28.19 10.97 48.78
CA VAL A 5 -26.73 10.79 48.83
C VAL A 5 -26.33 9.51 48.10
N VAL A 6 -27.10 8.44 48.27
CA VAL A 6 -26.88 7.15 47.59
C VAL A 6 -27.11 7.30 46.10
N VAL A 7 -28.20 7.98 45.70
CA VAL A 7 -28.48 8.28 44.29
C VAL A 7 -27.37 9.13 43.67
N ARG A 8 -26.89 10.18 44.35
CA ARG A 8 -25.77 11.00 43.85
C ARG A 8 -24.47 10.21 43.69
N LYS A 9 -24.16 9.30 44.62
CA LYS A 9 -23.00 8.41 44.49
C LYS A 9 -23.16 7.45 43.31
N GLY A 10 -24.36 6.87 43.14
CA GLY A 10 -24.68 6.00 42.01
C GLY A 10 -24.55 6.72 40.67
N VAL A 11 -25.09 7.93 40.54
CA VAL A 11 -24.98 8.76 39.33
C VAL A 11 -23.51 9.01 38.98
N LYS A 12 -22.66 9.34 39.96
CA LYS A 12 -21.22 9.54 39.71
C LYS A 12 -20.52 8.29 39.13
N VAL A 13 -20.88 7.11 39.63
CA VAL A 13 -20.32 5.83 39.14
C VAL A 13 -20.80 5.55 37.72
N VAL A 14 -22.11 5.70 37.47
CA VAL A 14 -22.69 5.48 36.13
C VAL A 14 -22.10 6.45 35.12
N THR A 15 -21.95 7.73 35.46
CA THR A 15 -21.32 8.70 34.56
C THR A 15 -19.85 8.37 34.28
N ALA A 16 -19.11 7.89 35.29
CA ALA A 16 -17.71 7.49 35.09
C ALA A 16 -17.59 6.29 34.13
N LEU A 17 -18.48 5.29 34.27
CA LEU A 17 -18.54 4.13 33.38
C LEU A 17 -18.93 4.52 31.95
N LEU A 18 -19.91 5.40 31.79
CA LEU A 18 -20.31 5.92 30.47
C LEU A 18 -19.15 6.66 29.78
N ILE A 19 -18.41 7.50 30.51
CA ILE A 19 -17.23 8.20 29.98
C ILE A 19 -16.16 7.20 29.54
N GLN A 20 -15.93 6.14 30.31
CA GLN A 20 -14.96 5.10 29.97
C GLN A 20 -15.34 4.37 28.68
N GLU A 21 -16.61 4.03 28.50
CA GLU A 21 -17.08 3.29 27.33
C GLU A 21 -17.08 4.16 26.07
N LEU A 22 -17.44 5.43 26.18
CA LEU A 22 -17.32 6.39 25.08
C LEU A 22 -15.87 6.56 24.62
N ARG A 23 -14.90 6.56 25.55
CA ARG A 23 -13.46 6.62 25.19
C ARG A 23 -13.00 5.39 24.40
N LYS A 24 -13.44 4.18 24.77
CA LYS A 24 -13.10 2.96 24.01
C LYS A 24 -13.65 3.01 22.59
N ILE A 25 -14.89 3.48 22.43
CA ILE A 25 -15.51 3.67 21.12
C ILE A 25 -14.71 4.70 20.33
N MET A 26 -14.42 5.87 20.89
CA MET A 26 -13.64 6.92 20.21
C MET A 26 -12.25 6.44 19.76
N LEU A 27 -11.52 5.68 20.58
CA LEU A 27 -10.21 5.10 20.21
C LEU A 27 -10.33 4.13 19.02
N GLY A 28 -11.42 3.39 18.91
CA GLY A 28 -11.70 2.51 17.78
C GLY A 28 -12.04 3.27 16.48
N TRP A 29 -12.59 4.48 16.58
CA TRP A 29 -12.94 5.30 15.41
C TRP A 29 -11.74 5.97 14.75
N ASP A 30 -10.75 6.40 15.55
CA ASP A 30 -9.52 7.04 15.05
C ASP A 30 -8.68 6.10 14.17
N THR A 31 -8.71 4.79 14.43
CA THR A 31 -8.00 3.80 13.62
C THR A 31 -8.67 3.52 12.28
N GLN A 32 -9.99 3.72 12.16
CA GLN A 32 -10.73 3.52 10.91
C GLN A 32 -10.58 4.71 9.96
N HIS A 33 -10.32 5.91 10.48
CA HIS A 33 -10.15 7.13 9.70
C HIS A 33 -8.67 7.42 9.42
N LYS A 34 -7.88 6.38 9.12
CA LYS A 34 -6.47 6.55 8.72
C LYS A 34 -6.38 7.61 7.62
N LYS A 35 -5.92 8.80 8.01
CA LYS A 35 -5.70 9.93 7.09
C LYS A 35 -4.78 9.44 5.98
N ARG A 36 -5.16 9.70 4.73
CA ARG A 36 -4.28 9.41 3.58
C ARG A 36 -2.94 10.11 3.84
N ARG A 37 -1.87 9.31 3.94
CA ARG A 37 -0.54 9.79 4.35
C ARG A 37 0.06 10.79 3.36
N PHE A 38 -0.39 10.77 2.11
CA PHE A 38 -0.01 11.68 1.04
C PHE A 38 -1.14 11.78 0.00
N TRP A 39 -1.27 12.95 -0.64
CA TRP A 39 -2.25 13.20 -1.73
C TRP A 39 -1.86 12.46 -3.02
N ILE A 40 -0.57 12.46 -3.37
CA ILE A 40 0.00 11.81 -4.56
C ILE A 40 1.31 11.12 -4.15
N ARG A 41 1.55 9.88 -4.62
CA ARG A 41 2.82 9.15 -4.43
C ARG A 41 3.94 9.80 -5.24
N ASN A 42 5.18 9.74 -4.77
CA ASN A 42 6.30 10.41 -5.44
C ASN A 42 6.54 9.90 -6.86
N TRP A 43 6.49 8.59 -7.09
CA TRP A 43 6.56 8.00 -8.45
C TRP A 43 5.47 8.53 -9.39
N ILE A 44 4.24 8.80 -8.91
CA ILE A 44 3.16 9.36 -9.74
C ILE A 44 3.50 10.79 -10.18
N LYS A 45 4.18 11.58 -9.35
CA LYS A 45 4.59 12.96 -9.71
C LYS A 45 5.59 12.99 -10.87
N ARG A 46 6.40 11.93 -11.02
CA ARG A 46 7.43 11.83 -12.06
C ARG A 46 6.92 11.32 -13.41
N ARG A 47 5.63 10.99 -13.51
CA ARG A 47 4.98 10.47 -14.73
C ARG A 47 5.19 11.33 -15.97
N ASN A 48 5.30 12.64 -15.83
CA ASN A 48 5.50 13.55 -16.96
C ASN A 48 6.97 13.76 -17.33
N GLN A 49 7.91 13.27 -16.51
CA GLN A 49 9.35 13.49 -16.66
C GLN A 49 10.05 12.33 -17.36
N TYR A 50 9.53 11.11 -17.19
CA TYR A 50 10.05 9.90 -17.83
C TYR A 50 8.99 9.28 -18.75
N GLU A 51 9.43 8.56 -19.77
CA GLU A 51 8.53 7.65 -20.48
C GLU A 51 8.01 6.60 -19.49
N VAL A 52 6.72 6.69 -19.20
CA VAL A 52 6.03 6.00 -18.09
C VAL A 52 6.25 4.48 -18.14
N SER A 53 6.40 3.90 -19.32
CA SER A 53 6.48 2.45 -19.48
C SER A 53 7.80 1.84 -18.98
N GLU A 54 8.94 2.50 -19.19
CA GLU A 54 10.24 1.87 -18.89
C GLU A 54 10.61 1.92 -17.42
N THR A 55 10.19 2.98 -16.72
CA THR A 55 10.62 3.26 -15.34
C THR A 55 9.61 2.82 -14.29
N LEU A 56 8.32 2.71 -14.64
CA LEU A 56 7.24 2.43 -13.67
C LEU A 56 7.48 1.19 -12.82
N LEU A 57 7.84 0.05 -13.44
CA LEU A 57 8.03 -1.20 -12.69
C LEU A 57 9.21 -1.11 -11.72
N LYS A 58 10.29 -0.42 -12.12
CA LYS A 58 11.47 -0.19 -11.27
C LYS A 58 11.13 0.74 -10.10
N GLU A 59 10.41 1.83 -10.36
CA GLU A 59 9.96 2.76 -9.32
C GLU A 59 9.00 2.11 -8.33
N LEU A 60 8.06 1.28 -8.82
CA LEU A 60 7.14 0.53 -7.97
C LEU A 60 7.87 -0.51 -7.11
N ALA A 61 8.85 -1.23 -7.67
CA ALA A 61 9.65 -2.20 -6.91
C ALA A 61 10.42 -1.52 -5.75
N LEU A 62 11.00 -0.35 -6.01
CA LEU A 62 11.80 0.41 -5.04
C LEU A 62 10.97 1.16 -3.99
N GLU A 63 9.95 1.90 -4.42
CA GLU A 63 9.20 2.82 -3.55
C GLU A 63 7.89 2.22 -3.02
N ASP A 64 7.27 1.27 -3.72
CA ASP A 64 5.87 0.86 -3.48
C ASP A 64 5.58 -0.62 -3.81
N LYS A 65 6.05 -1.54 -2.95
CA LYS A 65 5.83 -2.99 -3.12
C LYS A 65 4.37 -3.39 -3.26
N GLU A 66 3.45 -2.69 -2.57
CA GLU A 66 2.01 -2.92 -2.71
C GLU A 66 1.49 -2.45 -4.07
N GLY A 67 1.96 -1.29 -4.55
CA GLY A 67 1.69 -0.80 -5.89
C GLY A 67 2.19 -1.77 -6.97
N TYR A 68 3.41 -2.29 -6.82
CA TYR A 68 3.97 -3.32 -7.70
C TYR A 68 3.07 -4.56 -7.74
N LYS A 69 2.68 -5.08 -6.56
CA LYS A 69 1.78 -6.23 -6.44
C LYS A 69 0.40 -5.95 -7.04
N ASN A 70 -0.14 -4.75 -6.90
CA ASN A 70 -1.42 -4.40 -7.48
C ASN A 70 -1.35 -4.29 -9.01
N HIS A 71 -0.22 -3.81 -9.54
CA HIS A 71 -0.02 -3.64 -10.97
C HIS A 71 0.18 -4.98 -11.68
N LEU A 72 1.09 -5.82 -11.19
CA LEU A 72 1.42 -7.12 -11.79
C LEU A 72 0.61 -8.30 -11.22
N ARG A 73 -0.20 -8.07 -10.17
CA ARG A 73 -0.91 -9.11 -9.40
C ARG A 73 0.01 -10.20 -8.83
N MET A 74 1.30 -9.90 -8.69
CA MET A 74 2.32 -10.80 -8.16
C MET A 74 3.41 -10.04 -7.41
N PHE A 75 4.15 -10.74 -6.56
CA PHE A 75 5.32 -10.18 -5.90
C PHE A 75 6.50 -10.14 -6.87
N GLU A 76 7.42 -9.20 -6.65
CA GLU A 76 8.65 -9.02 -7.42
C GLU A 76 9.46 -10.33 -7.55
N GLU A 77 9.65 -11.03 -6.44
CA GLU A 77 10.34 -12.33 -6.40
C GLU A 77 9.71 -13.37 -7.35
N LYS A 78 8.37 -13.40 -7.42
CA LYS A 78 7.66 -14.33 -8.32
C LYS A 78 7.77 -13.92 -9.77
N PHE A 79 7.78 -12.60 -10.03
CA PHE A 79 8.01 -12.08 -11.37
C PHE A 79 9.40 -12.48 -11.87
N GLU A 80 10.44 -12.28 -11.07
CA GLU A 80 11.82 -12.67 -11.40
C GLU A 80 11.95 -14.18 -11.64
N GLN A 81 11.35 -15.01 -10.77
CA GLN A 81 11.33 -16.46 -10.98
C GLN A 81 10.64 -16.87 -12.28
N LEU A 82 9.56 -16.20 -12.66
CA LEU A 82 8.87 -16.45 -13.91
C LEU A 82 9.74 -16.01 -15.10
N LEU A 83 10.32 -14.81 -15.01
CA LEU A 83 11.18 -14.23 -16.03
C LEU A 83 12.39 -15.13 -16.31
N LEU A 84 13.04 -15.69 -15.28
CA LEU A 84 14.15 -16.63 -15.45
C LEU A 84 13.74 -17.90 -16.21
N LYS A 85 12.50 -18.38 -16.03
CA LYS A 85 11.99 -19.58 -16.70
C LYS A 85 11.57 -19.32 -18.14
N ILE A 86 10.93 -18.18 -18.40
CA ILE A 86 10.38 -17.86 -19.73
C ILE A 86 11.38 -17.09 -20.59
N GLY A 87 12.34 -16.39 -19.98
CA GLY A 87 13.34 -15.54 -20.61
C GLY A 87 14.00 -16.19 -21.82
N PRO A 88 14.56 -17.40 -21.68
CA PRO A 88 15.17 -18.12 -22.81
C PRO A 88 14.20 -18.40 -23.97
N LYS A 89 12.89 -18.47 -23.70
CA LYS A 89 11.85 -18.75 -24.70
C LYS A 89 11.30 -17.49 -25.38
N ILE A 90 11.26 -16.36 -24.66
CA ILE A 90 10.74 -15.09 -25.17
C ILE A 90 11.83 -14.18 -25.72
N GLN A 91 13.11 -14.54 -25.53
CA GLN A 91 14.25 -13.81 -26.05
C GLN A 91 14.18 -13.76 -27.58
N LYS A 92 14.22 -12.55 -28.13
CA LYS A 92 14.26 -12.34 -29.57
C LYS A 92 15.58 -12.91 -30.12
N GLN A 93 15.48 -13.64 -31.22
CA GLN A 93 16.64 -14.16 -31.94
C GLN A 93 16.94 -13.30 -33.16
N ASP A 94 18.22 -13.29 -33.53
CA ASP A 94 18.64 -12.70 -34.79
C ASP A 94 18.03 -13.47 -35.96
N THR A 95 17.64 -12.74 -36.99
CA THR A 95 17.17 -13.29 -38.26
C THR A 95 18.14 -12.89 -39.37
N VAL A 96 18.08 -13.59 -40.50
CA VAL A 96 18.92 -13.28 -41.69
C VAL A 96 18.81 -11.82 -42.11
N MET A 97 17.62 -11.22 -41.97
CA MET A 97 17.32 -9.87 -42.42
C MET A 97 17.55 -8.80 -41.35
N ARG A 98 17.60 -9.17 -40.07
CA ARG A 98 17.63 -8.22 -38.96
C ARG A 98 18.17 -8.86 -37.67
N LYS A 99 19.10 -8.15 -37.03
CA LYS A 99 19.51 -8.44 -35.65
C LYS A 99 18.39 -8.09 -34.66
N ALA A 100 18.15 -8.98 -33.70
CA ALA A 100 17.33 -8.71 -32.55
C ALA A 100 17.83 -7.45 -31.86
N LEU A 101 16.89 -6.63 -31.39
CA LEU A 101 17.25 -5.54 -30.48
C LEU A 101 17.76 -6.22 -29.20
N CYS A 102 19.06 -6.12 -28.97
CA CYS A 102 19.65 -6.49 -27.69
C CYS A 102 18.97 -5.66 -26.60
N ASN A 103 18.56 -6.32 -25.52
CA ASN A 103 18.10 -5.62 -24.34
C ASN A 103 19.36 -5.05 -23.70
N ASN A 104 19.66 -3.77 -23.95
CA ASN A 104 20.82 -3.08 -23.41
C ASN A 104 20.63 -2.93 -21.89
N LEU A 105 20.92 -3.99 -21.14
CA LEU A 105 21.11 -3.96 -19.71
C LEU A 105 22.63 -4.07 -19.47
N GLU A 106 23.33 -2.97 -19.74
CA GLU A 106 24.62 -2.68 -19.10
C GLU A 106 24.37 -1.90 -17.80
#